data_AF-A0A1Z2L778-F1
#
_entry.id   AF-A0A1Z2L778-F1
#
_cell.length_a   1.000
_cell.length_b   1.000
_cell.length_c   1.000
_cell.angle_alpha   90.00
_cell.angle_beta   90.00
_cell.angle_gamma   90.00
#
_symmetry.space_group_name_H-M   'P 1'
#
loop_
_entity.id
_entity.type
_entity.pdbx_description
1 polymer ?
#
loop_
_entity_poly.entity_id
_entity_poly.type
_entity_poly.pdbx_seq_one_letter_code
_entity_poly.pdbx_strand_id
1 'polypeptide(L)' 'MDALPGVGPVLARHILDYRAQHGGFRSVDDLRHVNGIGTRRLTDLRPLVRP' A
#
# COMPACT_ATOMS: atom_id res chain seq x y z
N MET A 1 -13.34 4.35 -6.42
CA MET A 1 -12.35 4.35 -5.34
C MET A 1 -12.09 2.90 -4.99
N ASP A 2 -11.33 2.20 -5.82
CA ASP A 2 -11.13 0.76 -5.68
C ASP A 2 -10.24 0.51 -4.46
N ALA A 3 -10.86 0.06 -3.37
CA ALA A 3 -10.13 -0.46 -2.24
C ALA A 3 -9.41 -1.73 -2.72
N LEU A 4 -8.09 -1.67 -2.77
CA LEU A 4 -7.24 -2.82 -3.10
C LEU A 4 -7.72 -4.02 -2.25
N PRO A 5 -8.20 -5.11 -2.87
CA PRO A 5 -8.68 -6.26 -2.12
C PRO A 5 -7.57 -6.80 -1.23
N GLY A 6 -7.88 -7.04 0.05
CA GLY A 6 -6.90 -7.42 1.07
C GLY A 6 -6.32 -6.26 1.90
N VAL A 7 -6.67 -5.00 1.60
CA VAL A 7 -6.33 -3.84 2.44
C VAL A 7 -7.44 -3.59 3.46
N GLY A 8 -7.22 -4.05 4.69
CA GLY A 8 -8.10 -3.70 5.81
C GLY A 8 -8.04 -2.22 6.19
N PRO A 9 -8.99 -1.71 7.00
CA PRO A 9 -9.09 -0.29 7.36
C PRO A 9 -7.83 0.27 8.04
N VAL A 10 -7.15 -0.55 8.85
CA VAL A 10 -5.86 -0.19 9.48
C VAL A 10 -4.79 0.06 8.43
N LEU A 11 -4.70 -0.82 7.43
CA LEU A 11 -3.70 -0.71 6.37
C LEU A 11 -4.00 0.48 5.45
N ALA A 12 -5.27 0.71 5.13
CA ALA A 12 -5.69 1.89 4.38
C ALA A 12 -5.27 3.18 5.10
N ARG A 13 -5.38 3.22 6.44
CA ARG A 13 -4.91 4.36 7.23
C ARG A 13 -3.40 4.55 7.12
N HIS A 14 -2.62 3.48 7.22
CA HIS A 14 -1.16 3.56 7.07
C HIS A 14 -0.73 3.98 5.65
N ILE A 15 -1.45 3.54 4.62
CA ILE A 15 -1.20 3.94 3.23
C ILE A 15 -1.44 5.46 3.06
N LEU A 16 -2.53 5.98 3.64
CA LEU A 16 -2.84 7.41 3.61
C LEU A 16 -1.82 8.23 4.41
N ASP A 17 -1.45 7.74 5.59
CA ASP A 17 -0.46 8.37 6.47
C ASP A 17 0.92 8.43 5.78
N TYR A 18 1.36 7.31 5.20
CA TYR A 18 2.57 7.27 4.38
C TYR A 18 2.51 8.26 3.22
N ARG A 19 1.37 8.33 2.50
CA ARG A 19 1.20 9.32 1.42
C ARG A 19 1.24 10.77 1.89
N ALA A 20 0.75 11.04 3.08
CA ALA A 20 0.77 12.37 3.66
C ALA A 20 2.19 12.78 4.09
N GLN A 21 2.95 11.84 4.63
CA GLN A 21 4.32 12.10 5.13
C GLN A 21 5.39 12.09 4.04
N HIS A 22 5.32 11.14 3.11
CA HIS A 22 6.35 10.91 2.08
C HIS A 22 5.94 11.40 0.68
N GLY A 23 4.68 11.80 0.48
CA GLY A 23 4.09 12.04 -0.83
C GLY A 23 3.55 10.77 -1.48
N GLY A 24 3.03 10.87 -2.71
CA GLY A 24 2.49 9.72 -3.44
C GLY A 24 3.49 8.56 -3.58
N PHE A 25 2.98 7.33 -3.71
CA PHE A 25 3.82 6.17 -4.02
C PHE A 25 4.46 6.33 -5.39
N ARG A 26 5.79 6.24 -5.47
CA ARG A 26 6.54 6.30 -6.73
C ARG A 26 6.64 4.93 -7.39
N SER A 27 6.55 3.87 -6.58
CA SER A 27 6.59 2.50 -7.05
C SER A 27 5.83 1.59 -6.11
N VAL A 28 5.45 0.41 -6.60
CA VAL A 28 4.80 -0.62 -5.77
C VAL A 28 5.70 -1.05 -4.62
N ASP A 29 7.03 -1.00 -4.78
CA ASP A 29 7.97 -1.30 -3.69
C ASP A 29 7.81 -0.33 -2.50
N ASP A 30 7.38 0.93 -2.70
CA ASP A 30 7.15 1.86 -1.59
C ASP A 30 6.06 1.36 -0.62
N LEU A 31 5.13 0.53 -1.09
CA LEU A 31 4.13 -0.08 -0.23
C LEU A 31 4.77 -0.95 0.86
N ARG A 32 5.97 -1.50 0.65
CA ARG A 32 6.69 -2.26 1.69
C ARG A 32 7.10 -1.41 2.88
N HIS A 33 7.23 -0.09 2.70
CA HIS A 33 7.59 0.85 3.76
C HIS A 33 6.38 1.22 4.61
N VAL A 34 5.17 0.91 4.15
CA VAL A 34 3.95 1.08 4.93
C VAL A 34 3.89 0.01 6.01
N ASN A 35 3.79 0.45 7.25
CA ASN A 35 3.75 -0.46 8.39
C ASN A 35 2.54 -1.41 8.26
N GLY A 36 2.77 -2.72 8.39
CA GLY A 36 1.75 -3.75 8.16
C GLY A 36 1.61 -4.24 6.71
N ILE A 37 2.41 -3.77 5.76
CA ILE A 37 2.60 -4.42 4.46
C ILE A 37 3.86 -5.27 4.51
N GLY A 38 3.68 -6.55 4.87
CA GLY A 38 4.74 -7.55 4.73
C GLY A 38 4.88 -8.05 3.29
N THR A 39 5.93 -8.83 3.02
CA THR A 39 6.24 -9.41 1.70
C THR A 39 5.05 -10.15 1.08
N ARG A 40 4.30 -10.89 1.89
CA ARG A 40 3.12 -11.64 1.43
C ARG A 40 2.02 -10.72 0.91
N ARG A 41 1.74 -9.62 1.62
CA ARG A 41 0.76 -8.61 1.17
C ARG A 41 1.27 -7.84 -0.03
N LEU A 42 2.55 -7.50 -0.06
CA LEU A 42 3.15 -6.85 -1.21
C LEU A 42 2.96 -7.69 -2.47
N THR A 43 3.18 -9.01 -2.41
CA THR A 43 2.96 -9.91 -3.54
C THR A 43 1.50 -9.94 -4.01
N ASP A 44 0.54 -9.89 -3.09
CA ASP A 44 -0.89 -9.82 -3.39
C ASP A 44 -1.28 -8.47 -4.02
N LEU A 45 -0.68 -7.38 -3.56
CA LEU A 45 -0.94 -6.03 -4.03
C LEU A 45 -0.28 -5.75 -5.38
N ARG A 46 0.91 -6.30 -5.65
CA ARG A 46 1.69 -6.11 -6.89
C ARG A 46 0.88 -6.23 -8.19
N PRO A 47 0.02 -7.25 -8.39
CA PRO A 47 -0.81 -7.35 -9.59
C PRO A 47 -1.99 -6.36 -9.62
N LEU A 48 -2.38 -5.79 -8.48
CA LEU A 48 -3.55 -4.92 -8.33
C LEU A 48 -3.22 -3.44 -8.46
N VAL A 49 -1.96 -3.05 -8.23
CA VAL A 49 -1.48 -1.68 -8.46
C VAL A 49 -0.78 -1.61 -9.81
N ARG A 50 -1.37 -0.86 -10.75
CA ARG A 50 -0.69 -0.49 -12.00
C ARG A 50 0.25 0.69 -11.76
N PRO A 51 1.46 0.68 -12.36
CA PRO A 51 2.39 1.82 -12.31
C PRO A 51 1.82 3.06 -12.98
#